data_AF-A0A2P6QBS4-F1
#
_entry.id   AF-A0A2P6QBS4-F1
#
_cell.length_a   1.000
_cell.length_b   1.000
_cell.length_c   1.000
_cell.angle_alpha   90.00
_cell.angle_beta   90.00
_cell.angle_gamma   90.00
#
_symmetry.space_group_name_H-M   'P 1'
#
loop_
_entity.id
_entity.type
_entity.pdbx_description
1 polymer ?
#
loop_
_entity_poly.entity_id
_entity_poly.type
_entity_poly.pdbx_seq_one_letter_code
_entity_poly.pdbx_strand_id
1 'polypeptide(L)' 'MKEADVKPDSHTFSHLITNCNSEEDINMYYEEMKRSGIQVTKQVFMALVNAYAACGQFEKAKQVSLLLATLLY' A
#
# COMPACT_ATOMS: atom_id res chain seq x y z
N MET A 1 -11.26 12.78 12.95
CA MET A 1 -10.68 11.71 13.79
C MET A 1 -9.20 12.04 14.02
N LYS A 2 -8.87 12.67 15.16
CA LYS A 2 -7.49 12.94 15.60
C LYS A 2 -7.33 12.73 17.11
N GLU A 3 -8.13 11.83 17.71
CA GLU A 3 -8.24 11.71 19.17
C GLU A 3 -8.26 10.26 19.66
N ALA A 4 -7.46 9.41 19.02
CA ALA A 4 -7.00 8.18 19.64
C ALA A 4 -5.49 8.15 19.43
N ASP A 5 -4.72 7.92 20.50
CA ASP A 5 -3.25 7.73 20.47
C ASP A 5 -2.87 6.39 19.79
N VAL A 6 -3.57 6.05 18.72
CA VAL A 6 -3.36 4.82 17.95
C VAL A 6 -2.41 5.18 16.83
N LYS A 7 -1.15 4.77 17.00
CA LYS A 7 -0.17 4.85 15.92
C LYS A 7 -0.65 3.97 14.76
N PRO A 8 -0.66 4.49 13.52
CA PRO A 8 -1.02 3.68 12.37
C PRO A 8 -0.03 2.51 12.23
N ASP A 9 -0.55 1.35 11.86
CA ASP A 9 0.21 0.13 11.59
C ASP A 9 0.10 -0.27 10.11
N SER A 10 0.70 -1.40 9.74
CA SER A 10 0.64 -1.89 8.35
C SER A 10 -0.79 -2.14 7.87
N HIS A 11 -1.70 -2.52 8.76
CA HIS A 11 -3.10 -2.77 8.43
C HIS A 11 -3.83 -1.46 8.12
N THR A 12 -3.54 -0.42 8.89
CA THR A 12 -4.03 0.95 8.70
C THR A 12 -3.61 1.49 7.33
N PHE A 13 -2.32 1.38 6.99
CA PHE A 13 -1.82 1.80 5.68
C PHE A 13 -2.36 0.94 4.53
N SER A 14 -2.54 -0.37 4.73
CA SER A 14 -3.19 -1.24 3.74
C SER A 14 -4.60 -0.75 3.40
N HIS A 15 -5.37 -0.28 4.40
CA HIS A 15 -6.71 0.26 4.18
C HIS A 15 -6.66 1.60 3.44
N LEU A 16 -5.76 2.51 3.84
CA LEU A 16 -5.59 3.80 3.17
C LEU A 16 -5.20 3.62 1.70
N ILE A 17 -4.20 2.77 1.43
CA ILE A 17 -3.72 2.49 0.08
C ILE A 17 -4.82 1.87 -0.80
N THR A 18 -5.57 0.88 -0.29
CA THR A 18 -6.62 0.19 -1.08
C THR A 18 -7.70 1.16 -1.60
N ASN A 19 -7.94 2.27 -0.89
CA ASN A 19 -8.97 3.25 -1.23
C ASN A 19 -8.43 4.48 -1.99
N CYS A 20 -7.16 4.45 -2.43
CA CYS A 20 -6.60 5.51 -3.26
C CYS A 20 -7.21 5.51 -4.66
N ASN A 21 -7.41 6.71 -5.22
CA ASN A 21 -8.01 6.89 -6.56
C ASN A 21 -7.04 7.51 -7.57
N SER A 22 -5.79 7.73 -7.16
CA SER A 22 -4.72 8.26 -7.99
C SER A 22 -3.40 7.58 -7.65
N GLU A 23 -2.46 7.63 -8.58
CA GLU A 23 -1.11 7.09 -8.33
C GLU A 23 -0.37 7.92 -7.26
N GLU A 24 -0.61 9.22 -7.27
CA GLU A 24 -0.04 10.18 -6.33
C GLU A 24 -0.42 9.83 -4.88
N ASP A 25 -1.70 9.50 -4.64
CA ASP A 25 -2.18 9.09 -3.32
C ASP A 25 -1.54 7.77 -2.87
N ILE A 26 -1.44 6.79 -3.78
CA ILE A 26 -0.79 5.49 -3.50
C ILE A 26 0.65 5.71 -3.05
N ASN A 27 1.40 6.51 -3.81
CA ASN A 27 2.79 6.82 -3.52
C ASN A 27 2.92 7.61 -2.21
N MET A 28 2.03 8.57 -1.95
CA MET A 28 2.02 9.35 -0.72
C MET A 28 1.91 8.44 0.53
N TYR A 29 0.88 7.60 0.59
CA TYR A 29 0.67 6.73 1.76
C TYR A 29 1.74 5.64 1.88
N TYR A 30 2.23 5.11 0.77
CA TYR A 30 3.31 4.12 0.78
C TYR A 30 4.63 4.72 1.29
N GLU A 31 4.98 5.94 0.87
CA GLU A 31 6.16 6.64 1.39
C GLU A 31 6.01 7.02 2.87
N GLU A 32 4.83 7.48 3.29
CA GLU A 32 4.55 7.79 4.69
C GLU A 32 4.70 6.56 5.60
N MET A 33 4.21 5.40 5.16
CA MET A 33 4.38 4.13 5.86
C MET A 33 5.87 3.80 6.06
N LYS A 34 6.67 3.90 4.99
CA LYS A 34 8.12 3.64 5.04
C LYS A 34 8.85 4.61 5.96
N ARG A 35 8.52 5.91 5.88
CA ARG A 35 9.09 6.95 6.76
C ARG A 35 8.74 6.74 8.22
N SER A 36 7.58 6.15 8.49
CA SER A 36 7.14 5.77 9.84
C SER A 36 7.82 4.51 10.37
N GLY A 37 8.72 3.88 9.60
CA GLY A 37 9.45 2.66 9.99
C GLY A 37 8.57 1.42 10.05
N ILE A 38 7.36 1.47 9.46
CA ILE A 38 6.42 0.36 9.48
C ILE A 38 6.82 -0.62 8.38
N GLN A 39 7.00 -1.89 8.75
CA GLN A 39 7.38 -2.92 7.79
C GLN A 39 6.27 -3.17 6.78
N VAL A 40 6.67 -3.26 5.50
CA VAL A 40 5.77 -3.63 4.40
C VAL A 40 5.41 -5.11 4.54
N THR A 41 4.12 -5.41 4.63
CA THR A 41 3.61 -6.77 4.75
C THR A 41 2.97 -7.24 3.46
N LYS A 42 2.66 -8.54 3.37
CA LYS A 42 1.87 -9.12 2.27
C LYS A 42 0.55 -8.38 2.03
N GLN A 43 -0.12 -7.94 3.09
CA GLN A 43 -1.38 -7.20 2.98
C GLN A 43 -1.19 -5.86 2.28
N VAL A 44 -0.10 -5.15 2.59
CA VAL A 44 0.24 -3.89 1.92
C VAL A 44 0.58 -4.10 0.45
N PHE A 45 1.30 -5.17 0.10
CA PHE A 45 1.52 -5.52 -1.31
C PHE A 45 0.20 -5.79 -2.05
N MET A 46 -0.73 -6.53 -1.44
CA MET A 46 -2.05 -6.74 -2.04
C MET A 46 -2.84 -5.44 -2.20
N ALA A 47 -2.79 -4.55 -1.21
CA ALA A 47 -3.41 -3.23 -1.28
C ALA A 47 -2.84 -2.40 -2.44
N LEU A 48 -1.52 -2.38 -2.61
CA LEU A 48 -0.86 -1.69 -3.73
C LEU A 48 -1.30 -2.25 -5.08
N VAL A 49 -1.35 -3.57 -5.25
CA VAL A 49 -1.83 -4.20 -6.50
C VAL A 49 -3.25 -3.76 -6.82
N ASN A 50 -4.16 -3.82 -5.84
CA ASN A 50 -5.56 -3.44 -6.01
C ASN A 50 -5.71 -1.95 -6.35
N ALA A 51 -5.00 -1.08 -5.63
CA ALA A 51 -5.06 0.36 -5.83
C ALA A 51 -4.52 0.78 -7.20
N TYR A 52 -3.37 0.24 -7.62
CA TYR A 52 -2.83 0.50 -8.95
C TYR A 52 -3.77 0.00 -10.05
N ALA A 53 -4.36 -1.18 -9.89
CA ALA A 53 -5.34 -1.70 -10.85
C ALA A 53 -6.59 -0.81 -10.93
N ALA A 54 -7.12 -0.34 -9.79
CA ALA A 54 -8.27 0.56 -9.73
C ALA A 54 -7.99 1.93 -10.39
N CYS A 55 -6.74 2.40 -10.31
CA CYS A 55 -6.30 3.64 -10.96
C CYS A 55 -5.92 3.46 -12.45
N GLY A 56 -6.08 2.25 -13.02
CA GLY A 56 -5.68 1.95 -14.40
C GLY A 56 -4.16 1.78 -14.63
N GLN A 57 -3.37 1.74 -13.56
CA GLN A 57 -1.91 1.59 -13.58
C GLN A 57 -1.50 0.10 -13.65
N PHE A 58 -1.95 -0.61 -14.68
CA PHE A 58 -1.82 -2.07 -14.78
C PHE A 58 -0.38 -2.58 -14.79
N GLU A 59 0.55 -1.87 -15.45
CA GLU A 59 1.96 -2.26 -15.47
C GLU A 59 2.58 -2.22 -14.06
N LYS A 60 2.22 -1.20 -13.26
CA LYS A 60 2.67 -1.10 -11.86
C LYS A 60 2.02 -2.19 -11.00
N ALA A 61 0.72 -2.43 -11.16
CA ALA A 61 0.03 -3.51 -10.46
C ALA A 61 0.70 -4.88 -10.74
N LYS A 62 1.08 -5.14 -11.99
CA LYS A 62 1.80 -6.35 -12.40
C LYS A 62 3.20 -6.44 -11.77
N GLN A 63 3.96 -5.35 -11.79
CA GLN A 63 5.29 -5.31 -11.16
C GLN A 63 5.22 -5.61 -9.66
N VAL A 64 4.28 -4.99 -8.95
CA VAL A 64 4.08 -5.23 -7.51
C VAL A 64 3.62 -6.67 -7.24
N SER A 65 2.73 -7.21 -8.08
CA SER A 65 2.27 -8.60 -7.98
C SER A 65 3.43 -9.59 -8.14
N LEU A 66 4.34 -9.35 -9.08
CA LEU A 66 5.52 -10.18 -9.30
C LEU A 66 6.48 -10.11 -8.10
N LEU A 67 6.72 -8.91 -7.56
CA LEU A 67 7.54 -8.74 -6.36
C LEU A 67 6.96 -9.52 -5.17
N LEU A 68 5.64 -9.50 -4.98
CA LEU A 68 5.01 -10.29 -3.93
C LEU A 68 5.21 -11.79 -4.16
N ALA A 69 5.08 -12.28 -5.40
CA ALA A 69 5.33 -13.69 -5.71
C ALA A 69 6.77 -14.09 -5.35
N THR A 70 7.77 -13.25 -5.65
CA THR A 70 9.18 -13.54 -5.29
C THR A 70 9.47 -13.57 -3.79
N LEU A 71 8.63 -12.96 -2.96
CA LEU A 71 8.79 -12.98 -1.50
C LEU A 71 8.15 -14.22 -0.85
N LEU A 72 7.37 -15.00 -1.61
CA LEU A 72 6.66 -16.18 -1.13
C LEU A 72 7.32 -17.51 -1.53
N TYR A 73 8.42 -17.46 -2.28
CA TYR A 73 9.24 -18.61 -2.69
C TYR A 73 10.68 -18.41 -2.21
#